data_AF-A0A1V1P2B0-F1
#
_entry.id   AF-A0A1V1P2B0-F1
#
_cell.length_a   1.000
_cell.length_b   1.000
_cell.length_c   1.000
_cell.angle_alpha   90.00
_cell.angle_beta   90.00
_cell.angle_gamma   90.00
#
_symmetry.space_group_name_H-M   'P 1'
#
loop_
_entity.id
_entity.type
_entity.pdbx_description
1 polymer ?
#
loop_
_entity_poly.entity_id
_entity_poly.type
_entity_poly.pdbx_seq_one_letter_code
_entity_poly.pdbx_strand_id
1 'polypeptide(L)'
;MIKFHVSVIIPVAVYVVMSLIDKLAKPLSLRNSITKAGWDLCLLAMGITGGVFVDDAVIGRLSHPTAIVYAILAFLTGIFFALIITHLQSIYKDKELWWVSLLSIFLGIVSISIPAYFILSS
;
A
#
# COMPACT_ATOMS: atom_id res chain seq x y z
N MET A 1 15.85 7.71 14.32
CA MET A 1 15.93 7.87 12.85
C MET A 1 16.33 6.59 12.11
N ILE A 2 17.38 5.84 12.52
CA ILE A 2 17.84 4.65 11.78
C ILE A 2 16.81 3.51 11.70
N LYS A 3 16.04 3.25 12.76
CA LYS A 3 14.98 2.20 12.77
C LYS A 3 13.84 2.46 11.76
N PHE A 4 13.66 3.72 11.34
CA PHE A 4 12.47 4.20 10.64
C PHE A 4 12.56 4.07 9.11
N HIS A 5 13.74 4.37 8.56
CA HIS A 5 14.06 4.08 7.16
C HIS A 5 13.98 2.58 6.89
N VAL A 6 14.40 1.75 7.84
CA VAL A 6 14.30 0.30 7.76
C VAL A 6 12.85 -0.17 7.64
N SER A 7 11.91 0.38 8.43
CA SER A 7 10.51 -0.04 8.46
C SER A 7 9.71 0.25 7.18
N VAL A 8 10.12 1.22 6.35
CA VAL A 8 9.45 1.54 5.08
C VAL A 8 10.27 1.04 3.89
N ILE A 9 11.60 1.18 3.92
CA ILE A 9 12.47 0.76 2.83
C ILE A 9 12.51 -0.76 2.71
N ILE A 10 12.53 -1.51 3.82
CA ILE A 10 12.55 -2.98 3.74
C ILE A 10 11.27 -3.52 3.08
N PRO A 11 10.05 -3.15 3.50
CA PRO A 11 8.85 -3.66 2.86
C PRO A 11 8.75 -3.28 1.37
N VAL A 12 9.15 -2.05 1.01
CA VAL A 12 9.21 -1.62 -0.39
C VAL A 12 10.27 -2.40 -1.18
N ALA A 13 11.46 -2.63 -0.62
CA ALA A 13 12.53 -3.38 -1.27
C ALA A 13 12.15 -4.87 -1.44
N VAL A 14 11.57 -5.49 -0.41
CA VAL A 14 11.03 -6.86 -0.46
C VAL A 14 9.94 -6.94 -1.52
N TYR A 15 9.05 -5.95 -1.60
CA TYR A 15 8.04 -5.86 -2.63
C TYR A 15 8.66 -5.81 -4.05
N VAL A 16 9.65 -4.94 -4.28
CA VAL A 16 10.34 -4.84 -5.58
C VAL A 16 11.00 -6.17 -5.95
N VAL A 17 11.69 -6.82 -5.01
CA VAL A 17 12.33 -8.12 -5.24
C VAL A 17 11.30 -9.21 -5.55
N MET A 18 10.21 -9.29 -4.79
CA MET A 18 9.13 -10.27 -5.04
C MET A 18 8.43 -10.03 -6.37
N SER A 19 8.21 -8.76 -6.75
CA SER A 19 7.62 -8.39 -8.04
C SER A 19 8.53 -8.78 -9.23
N LEU A 20 9.85 -8.70 -9.06
CA LEU A 20 10.83 -9.19 -10.04
C LEU A 20 10.83 -10.73 -10.14
N ILE A 21 10.79 -11.43 -8.99
CA ILE A 21 10.72 -12.90 -8.94
C ILE A 21 9.42 -13.41 -9.60
N ASP A 22 8.28 -12.76 -9.33
CA ASP A 22 7.00 -13.13 -9.93
C ASP A 22 6.99 -12.96 -11.45
N LYS A 23 7.62 -11.89 -11.97
CA LYS A 23 7.78 -11.68 -13.42
C LYS A 23 8.66 -12.74 -14.08
N LEU A 24 9.66 -13.26 -13.36
CA LEU A 24 10.50 -14.37 -13.83
C LEU A 24 9.75 -15.70 -13.81
N ALA A 25 8.88 -15.93 -12.82
CA ALA A 25 8.15 -17.19 -12.64
C ALA A 25 6.93 -17.31 -13.57
N LYS A 26 6.20 -16.22 -13.82
CA LYS A 26 5.08 -16.18 -14.77
C LYS A 26 5.11 -14.86 -15.54
N PRO A 27 5.18 -14.88 -16.88
CA PRO A 27 5.02 -13.67 -17.66
C PRO A 27 3.57 -13.21 -17.55
N LEU A 28 3.28 -12.41 -16.52
CA LEU A 28 2.02 -11.69 -16.40
C LEU A 28 1.98 -10.63 -17.49
N SER A 29 0.81 -10.45 -18.11
CA SER A 29 0.60 -9.30 -19.00
C SER A 29 0.95 -8.00 -18.25
N LEU A 30 1.50 -7.02 -18.96
CA LEU A 30 1.87 -5.71 -18.39
C LEU A 30 0.71 -5.10 -17.58
N ARG A 31 -0.52 -5.27 -18.07
CA ARG A 31 -1.78 -4.91 -17.38
C ARG A 31 -1.87 -5.56 -16.00
N ASN A 32 -1.81 -6.89 -15.94
CA ASN A 32 -1.95 -7.64 -14.70
C ASN A 32 -0.82 -7.31 -13.71
N SER A 33 0.38 -7.03 -14.23
CA SER A 33 1.52 -6.58 -13.42
C SER A 33 1.25 -5.22 -12.75
N ILE A 34 0.71 -4.25 -13.50
CA ILE A 34 0.42 -2.91 -12.97
C ILE A 34 -0.75 -2.97 -11.97
N THR A 35 -1.81 -3.71 -12.28
CA THR A 35 -2.95 -3.84 -11.37
C THR A 35 -2.57 -4.57 -10.09
N LYS A 36 -1.74 -5.62 -10.20
CA LYS A 36 -1.16 -6.31 -9.04
C LYS A 36 -0.28 -5.37 -8.22
N ALA A 37 0.52 -4.53 -8.87
CA ALA A 37 1.32 -3.54 -8.16
C ALA A 37 0.48 -2.54 -7.36
N GLY A 38 -0.63 -2.06 -7.92
CA GLY A 38 -1.57 -1.22 -7.18
C GLY A 38 -2.14 -1.91 -5.94
N TRP A 39 -2.56 -3.18 -6.10
CA TRP A 39 -3.06 -3.99 -4.99
C TRP A 39 -2.00 -4.20 -3.90
N ASP A 40 -0.79 -4.57 -4.29
CA ASP A 40 0.32 -4.84 -3.36
C ASP A 40 0.74 -3.55 -2.63
N LEU A 41 0.68 -2.38 -3.28
CA LEU A 41 0.88 -1.09 -2.62
C LEU A 41 -0.19 -0.78 -1.56
N CYS A 42 -1.46 -1.13 -1.80
CA CYS A 42 -2.50 -1.03 -0.78
C CYS A 42 -2.24 -1.96 0.40
N LEU A 43 -1.83 -3.22 0.14
CA LEU A 43 -1.44 -4.16 1.20
C LEU A 43 -0.24 -3.64 2.01
N LEU A 44 0.75 -3.08 1.32
CA LEU A 44 1.92 -2.49 1.93
C LEU A 44 1.55 -1.29 2.82
N ALA A 45 0.67 -0.42 2.35
CA ALA A 45 0.16 0.70 3.12
C ALA A 45 -0.54 0.25 4.41
N MET A 46 -1.36 -0.81 4.33
CA MET A 46 -2.01 -1.40 5.51
C MET A 46 -0.98 -2.01 6.47
N GLY A 47 0.03 -2.72 5.95
CA GLY A 47 1.11 -3.28 6.76
C GLY A 47 1.95 -2.22 7.47
N ILE A 48 2.29 -1.13 6.77
CA ILE A 48 2.97 0.04 7.34
C ILE A 48 2.12 0.65 8.45
N THR A 49 0.83 0.87 8.19
CA THR A 49 -0.10 1.43 9.18
C THR A 49 -0.21 0.54 10.42
N GLY A 50 -0.26 -0.79 10.24
CA GLY A 50 -0.24 -1.75 11.35
C GLY A 50 1.07 -1.72 12.13
N GLY A 51 2.21 -1.65 11.45
CA GLY A 51 3.54 -1.59 12.09
C GLY A 51 3.75 -0.34 12.94
N VAL A 52 3.13 0.79 12.56
CA VAL A 52 3.14 2.04 13.35
C VAL A 52 2.50 1.85 14.73
N PHE A 53 1.52 0.95 14.88
CA PHE A 53 0.89 0.65 16.16
C PHE A 53 1.65 -0.34 17.05
N VAL A 54 2.77 -0.91 16.56
CA VAL A 54 3.58 -1.88 17.32
C VAL A 54 4.87 -1.23 17.84
N ASP A 55 5.26 -0.06 17.33
CA ASP A 55 6.45 0.67 17.80
C ASP A 55 6.12 1.56 19.01
N ASP A 56 6.60 1.16 20.19
CA ASP A 56 6.43 1.89 21.46
C ASP A 56 6.85 3.37 21.37
N ALA A 57 7.81 3.72 20.51
CA ALA A 57 8.26 5.10 20.32
C ALA A 57 7.22 5.95 19.57
N VAL A 58 6.41 5.33 18.70
CA VAL A 58 5.31 5.99 18.00
C VAL A 58 4.05 5.98 18.85
N ILE A 59 3.81 4.90 19.62
CA ILE A 59 2.72 4.82 20.60
C ILE A 59 2.86 5.93 21.66
N GLY A 60 4.07 6.22 22.12
CA GLY A 60 4.35 7.34 23.04
C GLY A 60 3.98 8.72 22.46
N ARG A 61 4.06 8.87 21.12
CA ARG A 61 3.64 10.09 20.39
C ARG A 61 2.15 10.09 20.00
N LEU A 62 1.53 8.91 19.94
CA LEU A 62 0.09 8.66 19.72
C LEU A 62 -0.76 8.90 20.98
N SER A 63 -0.18 9.39 22.08
CA SER A 63 -0.91 9.84 23.27
C SER A 63 -1.96 10.93 22.95
N HIS A 64 -1.86 11.55 21.78
CA HIS A 64 -2.91 12.38 21.21
C HIS A 64 -3.98 11.54 20.47
N PRO A 65 -5.25 11.59 20.89
CA PRO A 65 -6.33 10.82 20.29
C PRO A 65 -6.51 11.09 18.78
N THR A 66 -6.10 12.28 18.31
CA THR A 66 -6.11 12.64 16.89
C THR A 66 -5.22 11.73 16.03
N ALA A 67 -4.03 11.36 16.51
CA ALA A 67 -3.10 10.52 15.76
C ALA A 67 -3.63 9.07 15.58
N ILE A 68 -4.32 8.54 16.60
CA ILE A 68 -4.96 7.22 16.54
C ILE A 68 -6.09 7.25 15.49
N VAL A 69 -6.91 8.30 15.49
CA VAL A 69 -7.99 8.47 14.50
C VAL A 69 -7.43 8.53 13.08
N TYR A 70 -6.34 9.27 12.85
CA TYR A 70 -5.72 9.35 11.52
C TYR A 70 -5.14 8.02 11.05
N ALA A 71 -4.50 7.26 11.94
CA ALA A 71 -3.96 5.95 11.58
C ALA A 71 -5.08 4.93 11.28
N ILE A 72 -6.20 4.96 12.02
CA ILE A 72 -7.40 4.16 11.70
C ILE A 72 -7.97 4.58 10.33
N LEU A 73 -8.08 5.88 10.06
CA LEU A 73 -8.55 6.39 8.77
C LEU A 73 -7.62 5.97 7.62
N ALA A 74 -6.30 6.00 7.81
CA ALA A 74 -5.33 5.56 6.82
C ALA A 74 -5.49 4.06 6.51
N PHE A 75 -5.67 3.23 7.55
CA PHE A 75 -5.93 1.81 7.40
C PHE A 75 -7.24 1.53 6.65
N LEU A 76 -8.34 2.18 7.06
CA LEU A 76 -9.65 2.05 6.39
C LEU A 76 -9.60 2.51 4.94
N THR A 77 -8.85 3.57 4.65
CA THR A 77 -8.65 4.07 3.29
C THR A 77 -7.91 3.04 2.42
N GLY A 78 -6.89 2.38 2.98
CA GLY A 78 -6.18 1.30 2.29
C GLY A 78 -7.07 0.10 1.97
N ILE A 79 -7.93 -0.31 2.93
CA ILE A 79 -8.95 -1.35 2.69
C ILE A 79 -9.92 -0.91 1.60
N PHE A 80 -10.43 0.31 1.68
CA PHE A 80 -11.39 0.84 0.71
C PHE A 80 -10.83 0.86 -0.72
N PHE A 81 -9.58 1.32 -0.89
CA PHE A 81 -8.91 1.32 -2.19
C PHE A 81 -8.61 -0.09 -2.69
N ALA A 82 -8.21 -1.00 -1.81
CA ALA A 82 -8.07 -2.42 -2.16
C ALA A 82 -9.42 -2.97 -2.68
N LEU A 83 -10.52 -2.76 -1.96
CA LEU A 83 -11.85 -3.20 -2.39
C LEU A 83 -12.26 -2.63 -3.76
N ILE A 84 -11.98 -1.35 -4.02
CA ILE A 84 -12.21 -0.74 -5.35
C ILE A 84 -11.41 -1.47 -6.43
N ILE A 85 -10.11 -1.73 -6.20
CA ILE A 85 -9.26 -2.44 -7.16
C ILE A 85 -9.82 -3.83 -7.44
N THR A 86 -10.19 -4.59 -6.41
CA THR A 86 -10.78 -5.93 -6.59
C THR A 86 -12.12 -5.87 -7.33
N HIS A 87 -12.97 -4.91 -7.00
CA HIS A 87 -14.25 -4.75 -7.66
C HIS A 87 -14.08 -4.39 -9.16
N LEU A 88 -13.17 -3.47 -9.48
CA LEU A 88 -12.83 -3.13 -10.85
C LEU A 88 -12.23 -4.32 -11.62
N GLN A 89 -11.36 -5.09 -10.99
CA GLN A 89 -10.83 -6.33 -11.59
C GLN A 89 -11.94 -7.34 -11.88
N SER A 90 -12.92 -7.46 -10.99
CA SER A 90 -14.05 -8.37 -11.17
C SER A 90 -14.97 -7.93 -12.31
N ILE A 91 -15.28 -6.64 -12.44
CA ILE A 91 -16.17 -6.10 -13.48
C ILE A 91 -15.51 -6.14 -14.86
N TYR A 92 -14.22 -5.80 -14.92
CA TYR A 92 -13.49 -5.62 -16.17
C TYR A 92 -12.52 -6.76 -16.46
N LYS A 93 -12.80 -7.96 -15.95
CA LYS A 93 -11.93 -9.14 -16.10
C LYS A 93 -11.60 -9.40 -17.58
N ASP A 94 -12.62 -9.33 -18.44
CA ASP A 94 -12.54 -9.70 -19.86
C ASP A 94 -12.29 -8.50 -20.79
N LYS A 95 -12.21 -7.27 -20.26
CA LYS A 95 -11.96 -6.06 -21.06
C LYS A 95 -10.53 -5.58 -20.86
N GLU A 96 -9.76 -5.44 -21.94
CA GLU A 96 -8.39 -4.90 -21.93
C GLU A 96 -8.36 -3.37 -21.73
N LEU A 97 -9.02 -2.88 -20.69
CA LEU A 97 -9.10 -1.45 -20.38
C LEU A 97 -7.86 -1.03 -19.59
N TRP A 98 -6.89 -0.43 -20.29
CA TRP A 98 -5.65 0.10 -19.71
C TRP A 98 -5.87 1.10 -18.57
N TRP A 99 -6.96 1.88 -18.62
CA TRP A 99 -7.30 2.85 -17.57
C TRP A 99 -7.53 2.20 -16.20
N VAL A 100 -8.05 0.96 -16.16
CA VAL A 100 -8.29 0.24 -14.90
C VAL A 100 -6.98 -0.06 -14.18
N SER A 101 -5.94 -0.43 -14.91
CA SER A 101 -4.61 -0.66 -14.36
C SER A 101 -3.96 0.63 -13.87
N LEU A 102 -4.08 1.72 -14.62
CA LEU A 102 -3.59 3.04 -14.21
C LEU A 102 -4.31 3.56 -12.95
N LEU A 103 -5.62 3.38 -12.88
CA LEU A 103 -6.39 3.74 -11.70
C LEU A 103 -5.97 2.89 -10.49
N SER A 104 -5.71 1.60 -10.68
CA SER A 104 -5.29 0.71 -9.60
C SER A 104 -3.94 1.09 -9.01
N ILE A 105 -2.95 1.40 -9.86
CA ILE A 105 -1.63 1.84 -9.37
C ILE A 105 -1.71 3.23 -8.73
N PHE A 106 -2.53 4.13 -9.27
CA PHE A 106 -2.79 5.44 -8.65
C PHE A 106 -3.38 5.29 -7.25
N LEU A 107 -4.42 4.46 -7.09
CA LEU A 107 -5.03 4.17 -5.78
C LEU A 107 -4.01 3.57 -4.80
N GLY A 108 -3.15 2.65 -5.26
CA GLY A 108 -2.05 2.11 -4.46
C GLY A 108 -1.05 3.17 -4.00
N ILE A 109 -0.62 4.07 -4.89
CA ILE A 109 0.30 5.17 -4.57
C ILE A 109 -0.33 6.15 -3.57
N VAL A 110 -1.59 6.52 -3.77
CA VAL A 110 -2.30 7.39 -2.82
C VAL A 110 -2.44 6.68 -1.46
N SER A 111 -2.76 5.38 -1.47
CA SER A 111 -2.89 4.58 -0.24
C SER A 111 -1.61 4.58 0.59
N ILE A 112 -0.43 4.44 -0.02
CA ILE A 112 0.84 4.40 0.71
C ILE A 112 1.32 5.79 1.13
N SER A 113 0.96 6.82 0.36
CA SER A 113 1.37 8.21 0.64
C SER A 113 0.73 8.75 1.92
N ILE A 114 -0.49 8.32 2.26
CA ILE A 114 -1.18 8.75 3.49
C ILE A 114 -0.39 8.34 4.74
N PRO A 115 -0.17 7.04 5.04
CA PRO A 115 0.60 6.64 6.20
C PRO A 115 2.06 7.14 6.11
N ALA A 116 2.68 7.16 4.92
CA ALA A 116 4.03 7.70 4.76
C ALA A 116 4.13 9.18 5.14
N TYR A 117 3.16 10.01 4.79
CA TYR A 117 3.13 11.43 5.17
C TYR A 117 2.99 11.61 6.68
N PHE A 118 2.08 10.88 7.33
CA PHE A 118 1.95 10.91 8.79
C PHE A 118 3.25 10.51 9.50
N ILE A 119 3.87 9.46 8.99
CA ILE A 119 5.16 8.93 9.47
C ILE A 119 6.28 9.96 9.28
N LEU A 120 6.33 10.68 8.15
CA LEU A 120 7.38 11.67 7.84
C LEU A 120 7.16 13.05 8.48
N SER A 121 5.92 13.41 8.82
CA SER A 121 5.57 14.70 9.41
C SER A 121 5.54 14.70 10.95
N SER A 122 5.79 13.55 11.59
CA SER A 122 5.83 13.34 13.05
C SER A 122 7.23 13.09 13.59
#